data_AF-A0A9P1F260-F1
#
_entry.id   AF-A0A9P1F260-F1
#
_cell.length_a   1.000
_cell.length_b   1.000
_cell.length_c   1.000
_cell.angle_alpha   90.00
_cell.angle_beta   90.00
_cell.angle_gamma   90.00
#
_symmetry.space_group_name_H-M   'P 1'
#
loop_
_entity.id
_entity.type
_entity.pdbx_description
1 polymer ?
#
loop_
_entity_poly.entity_id
_entity_poly.type
_entity_poly.pdbx_seq_one_letter_code
_entity_poly.pdbx_strand_id
1 'polypeptide(L)'
;MHASRLLLVPILFLPFSLCQHCNEPPNRGNSKCAKPLKEVKYYFDKKLEMCLPFLYEGCGGNSNRFDDSELCNLRCRAADKGICGGGSKAYASCSQRNKTCPKGSRCINMAFGLGLCCDEQIQDAWIQENHPKCSIPSHEVVTESVWYGEQELLGRSCAHKFCPLGSKCVEGRWLAHCCRPLIKAANS
;
A
#
# COMPACT_ATOMS: atom_id res chain seq x y z
N MET A 1 -25.95 -56.77 -9.77
CA MET A 1 -25.11 -55.77 -9.09
C MET A 1 -24.97 -54.57 -10.02
N HIS A 2 -25.85 -53.57 -9.89
CA HIS A 2 -25.82 -52.37 -10.73
C HIS A 2 -24.75 -51.42 -10.17
N ALA A 3 -23.67 -51.24 -10.93
CA ALA A 3 -22.63 -50.26 -10.61
C ALA A 3 -23.18 -48.85 -10.87
N SER A 4 -23.48 -48.14 -9.79
CA SER A 4 -23.90 -46.74 -9.84
C SER A 4 -22.72 -45.90 -10.34
N ARG A 5 -22.79 -45.45 -11.60
CA ARG A 5 -21.81 -44.51 -12.17
C ARG A 5 -22.00 -43.16 -11.49
N LEU A 6 -21.14 -42.84 -10.52
CA LEU A 6 -20.93 -41.49 -10.02
C LEU A 6 -20.53 -40.61 -11.21
N LEU A 7 -21.48 -39.82 -11.72
CA LEU A 7 -21.18 -38.75 -12.66
C LEU A 7 -20.35 -37.71 -11.89
N LEU A 8 -19.06 -37.66 -12.18
CA LEU A 8 -18.17 -36.57 -11.79
C LEU A 8 -18.75 -35.28 -12.35
N VAL A 9 -19.45 -34.51 -11.50
CA VAL A 9 -19.81 -33.13 -11.80
C VAL A 9 -18.51 -32.41 -12.10
N PRO A 10 -18.34 -31.79 -13.28
CA PRO A 10 -17.14 -31.03 -13.54
C PRO A 10 -17.14 -29.91 -12.51
N ILE A 11 -16.15 -29.92 -11.63
CA ILE A 11 -15.85 -28.82 -10.73
C ILE A 11 -15.77 -27.62 -11.66
N LEU A 12 -16.81 -26.78 -11.63
CA LEU A 12 -16.81 -25.50 -12.33
C LEU A 12 -15.48 -24.87 -11.93
N PHE A 13 -14.59 -24.72 -12.92
CA PHE A 13 -13.35 -24.00 -12.76
C PHE A 13 -13.74 -22.62 -12.27
N LEU A 14 -13.73 -22.42 -10.95
CA LEU A 14 -13.72 -21.10 -10.36
C LEU A 14 -12.52 -20.45 -11.02
N PRO A 15 -12.72 -19.40 -11.84
CA PRO A 15 -11.65 -18.87 -12.64
C PRO A 15 -10.56 -18.43 -11.66
N PHE A 16 -9.37 -19.01 -11.82
CA PHE A 16 -8.13 -18.66 -11.13
C PHE A 16 -7.69 -17.18 -11.38
N SER A 17 -8.61 -16.30 -11.80
CA SER A 17 -8.34 -14.99 -12.40
C SER A 17 -8.78 -13.81 -11.54
N LEU A 18 -8.99 -13.97 -10.24
CA LEU A 18 -9.27 -12.82 -9.36
C LEU A 18 -8.03 -11.96 -9.04
N CYS A 19 -6.79 -12.45 -9.28
CA CYS A 19 -5.57 -11.77 -8.81
C CYS A 19 -4.64 -11.23 -9.93
N GLN A 20 -5.05 -11.21 -11.20
CA GLN A 20 -4.15 -10.86 -12.30
C GLN A 20 -3.82 -9.35 -12.36
N HIS A 21 -4.68 -8.50 -11.82
CA HIS A 21 -4.60 -7.05 -11.98
C HIS A 21 -3.68 -6.34 -10.96
N CYS A 22 -3.39 -6.95 -9.81
CA CYS A 22 -2.58 -6.33 -8.74
C CYS A 22 -1.12 -6.07 -9.15
N ASN A 23 -0.67 -6.64 -10.28
CA ASN A 23 0.70 -6.50 -10.77
C ASN A 23 0.90 -5.32 -11.72
N GLU A 24 -0.18 -4.66 -12.16
CA GLU A 24 -0.08 -3.56 -13.12
C GLU A 24 0.38 -2.27 -12.41
N PRO A 25 1.13 -1.36 -13.07
CA PRO A 25 1.45 -0.06 -12.49
C PRO A 25 0.18 0.80 -12.33
N PRO A 26 0.19 1.83 -11.47
CA PRO A 26 -0.93 2.77 -11.38
C PRO A 26 -1.12 3.45 -12.73
N ASN A 27 -2.35 3.41 -13.24
CA ASN A 27 -2.68 4.09 -14.49
C ASN A 27 -3.72 5.18 -14.24
N ARG A 28 -3.24 6.42 -14.29
CA ARG A 28 -4.05 7.64 -14.10
C ARG A 28 -5.14 7.80 -15.17
N GLY A 29 -5.05 7.07 -16.28
CA GLY A 29 -5.96 7.22 -17.39
C GLY A 29 -5.81 8.61 -18.02
N ASN A 30 -6.92 9.17 -18.47
CA ASN A 30 -6.99 10.53 -19.01
C ASN A 30 -8.38 11.15 -18.78
N SER A 31 -8.52 12.43 -19.12
CA SER A 31 -9.77 13.17 -19.00
C SER A 31 -10.53 13.30 -20.35
N LYS A 32 -10.14 12.55 -21.38
CA LYS A 32 -10.70 12.65 -22.75
C LYS A 32 -11.87 11.69 -22.94
N CYS A 33 -12.96 11.96 -22.26
CA CYS A 33 -14.21 11.22 -22.37
C CYS A 33 -15.40 12.14 -22.02
N ALA A 34 -16.64 11.68 -22.23
CA ALA A 34 -17.82 12.53 -22.10
C ALA A 34 -18.02 13.11 -20.69
N LYS A 35 -17.66 12.37 -19.62
CA LYS A 35 -17.88 12.75 -18.22
C LYS A 35 -16.72 12.28 -17.33
N PRO A 36 -15.55 12.95 -17.37
CA PRO A 36 -14.43 12.59 -16.51
C PRO A 36 -14.72 13.00 -15.06
N LEU A 37 -14.56 12.07 -14.12
CA LEU A 37 -14.60 12.35 -12.69
C LEU A 37 -13.21 12.12 -12.10
N LYS A 38 -12.54 13.20 -11.70
CA LYS A 38 -11.23 13.11 -11.05
C LYS A 38 -11.41 12.72 -9.60
N GLU A 39 -10.74 11.66 -9.19
CA GLU A 39 -10.89 11.11 -7.86
C GLU A 39 -9.61 10.42 -7.42
N VAL A 40 -9.34 10.47 -6.12
CA VAL A 40 -8.27 9.65 -5.53
C VAL A 40 -8.77 8.21 -5.50
N LYS A 41 -7.96 7.31 -6.03
CA LYS A 41 -8.18 5.86 -6.02
C LYS A 41 -6.94 5.20 -5.45
N TYR A 42 -7.04 3.93 -5.08
CA TYR A 42 -5.93 3.14 -4.55
C TYR A 42 -5.45 2.13 -5.59
N TYR A 43 -4.15 1.85 -5.61
CA TYR A 43 -3.56 0.77 -6.39
C TYR A 43 -2.62 -0.03 -5.49
N PHE A 44 -2.40 -1.30 -5.83
CA PHE A 44 -1.44 -2.13 -5.12
C PHE A 44 -0.03 -1.91 -5.68
N ASP A 45 0.88 -1.38 -4.86
CA ASP A 45 2.30 -1.33 -5.16
C ASP A 45 2.96 -2.64 -4.73
N LYS A 46 3.22 -3.52 -5.70
CA LYS A 46 3.85 -4.83 -5.47
C LYS A 46 5.25 -4.75 -4.86
N LYS A 47 5.97 -3.64 -5.06
CA LYS A 47 7.32 -3.53 -4.49
C LYS A 47 7.25 -3.28 -2.99
N LEU A 48 6.30 -2.44 -2.57
CA LEU A 48 6.09 -2.11 -1.15
C LEU A 48 5.05 -3.01 -0.47
N GLU A 49 4.32 -3.84 -1.23
CA GLU A 49 3.19 -4.64 -0.74
C GLU A 49 2.15 -3.79 0.01
N MET A 50 1.93 -2.58 -0.50
CA MET A 50 1.05 -1.56 0.07
C MET A 50 0.02 -1.11 -0.95
N CYS A 51 -1.19 -0.85 -0.49
CA CYS A 51 -2.19 -0.14 -1.27
C CYS A 51 -1.99 1.37 -1.07
N LEU A 52 -1.68 2.07 -2.15
CA LEU A 52 -1.28 3.48 -2.11
C LEU A 52 -2.23 4.32 -2.99
N PRO A 53 -2.56 5.55 -2.55
CA PRO A 53 -3.45 6.44 -3.28
C PRO A 53 -2.76 7.08 -4.51
N PHE A 54 -3.56 7.35 -5.53
CA PHE A 54 -3.18 8.11 -6.73
C PHE A 54 -4.40 8.80 -7.34
N LEU A 55 -4.18 9.91 -8.05
CA LEU A 55 -5.25 10.61 -8.76
C LEU A 55 -5.56 9.95 -10.10
N TYR A 56 -6.77 9.39 -10.21
CA TYR A 56 -7.35 8.94 -11.47
C TYR A 56 -8.01 10.12 -12.19
N GLU A 57 -7.74 10.28 -13.48
CA GLU A 57 -8.21 11.42 -14.30
C GLU A 57 -9.66 11.25 -14.81
N GLY A 58 -10.28 10.10 -14.53
CA GLY A 58 -11.70 9.84 -14.75
C GLY A 58 -12.00 8.81 -15.84
N CYS A 59 -11.11 8.60 -16.81
CA CYS A 59 -11.35 7.66 -17.92
C CYS A 59 -10.15 6.80 -18.30
N GLY A 60 -10.44 5.57 -18.76
CA GLY A 60 -9.45 4.57 -19.15
C GLY A 60 -8.71 3.98 -17.94
N GLY A 61 -7.40 3.85 -18.07
CA GLY A 61 -6.56 3.23 -17.04
C GLY A 61 -6.56 1.70 -17.10
N ASN A 62 -6.30 1.07 -15.97
CA ASN A 62 -6.26 -0.38 -15.82
C ASN A 62 -7.00 -0.82 -14.55
N SER A 63 -6.96 -2.11 -14.25
CA SER A 63 -7.76 -2.73 -13.18
C SER A 63 -7.04 -2.73 -11.82
N ASN A 64 -5.78 -2.32 -11.73
CA ASN A 64 -5.12 -2.02 -10.45
C ASN A 64 -5.61 -0.66 -9.91
N ARG A 65 -6.91 -0.57 -9.67
CA ARG A 65 -7.58 0.65 -9.25
C ARG A 65 -8.79 0.29 -8.40
N PHE A 66 -8.79 0.78 -7.17
CA PHE A 66 -9.81 0.49 -6.17
C PHE A 66 -10.32 1.80 -5.59
N ASP A 67 -11.60 1.82 -5.20
CA ASP A 67 -12.22 3.01 -4.60
C ASP A 67 -11.73 3.26 -3.17
N ASP A 68 -11.18 2.23 -2.54
CA ASP A 68 -10.93 2.17 -1.12
C ASP A 68 -9.67 1.35 -0.82
N SER A 69 -8.93 1.75 0.22
CA SER A 69 -7.65 1.16 0.58
C SER A 69 -7.83 -0.29 1.07
N GLU A 70 -8.90 -0.56 1.80
CA GLU A 70 -9.25 -1.84 2.39
C GLU A 70 -9.68 -2.82 1.31
N LEU A 71 -10.47 -2.37 0.32
CA LEU A 71 -10.81 -3.19 -0.85
C LEU A 71 -9.55 -3.60 -1.64
N CYS A 72 -8.61 -2.66 -1.81
CA CYS A 72 -7.32 -2.97 -2.42
C CYS A 72 -6.55 -4.02 -1.60
N ASN A 73 -6.44 -3.82 -0.28
CA ASN A 73 -5.73 -4.74 0.61
C ASN A 73 -6.36 -6.14 0.59
N LEU A 74 -7.68 -6.23 0.68
CA LEU A 74 -8.42 -7.48 0.64
C LEU A 74 -8.20 -8.27 -0.66
N ARG A 75 -8.07 -7.56 -1.79
CA ARG A 75 -7.92 -8.19 -3.11
C ARG A 75 -6.47 -8.56 -3.45
N CYS A 76 -5.52 -7.73 -3.05
CA CYS A 76 -4.14 -7.83 -3.56
C CYS A 76 -3.11 -8.25 -2.52
N ARG A 77 -3.33 -7.97 -1.23
CA ARG A 77 -2.31 -8.19 -0.20
C ARG A 77 -2.40 -9.62 0.32
N ALA A 78 -1.31 -10.36 0.21
CA ALA A 78 -1.20 -11.68 0.82
C ALA A 78 -1.00 -11.56 2.34
N ALA A 79 -1.82 -12.25 3.14
CA ALA A 79 -1.83 -12.13 4.59
C ALA A 79 -0.53 -12.59 5.27
N ASP A 80 0.19 -13.51 4.64
CA ASP A 80 1.41 -14.15 5.13
C ASP A 80 2.70 -13.62 4.49
N LYS A 81 2.58 -12.69 3.54
CA LYS A 81 3.74 -12.14 2.85
C LYS A 81 4.39 -11.03 3.65
N GLY A 82 5.48 -11.38 4.32
CA GLY A 82 6.37 -10.42 4.96
C GLY A 82 7.44 -9.90 4.00
N ILE A 83 7.71 -8.60 4.05
CA ILE A 83 8.80 -7.96 3.32
C ILE A 83 9.67 -7.12 4.25
N CYS A 84 10.90 -6.86 3.84
CA CYS A 84 11.73 -5.84 4.48
C CYS A 84 11.29 -4.44 4.01
N GLY A 85 11.44 -3.44 4.88
CA GLY A 85 11.14 -2.04 4.60
C GLY A 85 11.70 -1.56 3.25
N GLY A 86 10.90 -0.76 2.55
CA GLY A 86 11.22 -0.24 1.22
C GLY A 86 11.24 -1.27 0.10
N GLY A 87 10.71 -2.48 0.34
CA GLY A 87 10.81 -3.60 -0.58
C GLY A 87 12.25 -4.10 -0.75
N SER A 88 13.08 -3.93 0.28
CA SER A 88 14.49 -4.35 0.25
C SER A 88 14.64 -5.87 0.33
N LYS A 89 15.79 -6.37 -0.13
CA LYS A 89 16.09 -7.80 -0.12
C LYS A 89 16.33 -8.27 1.32
N ALA A 90 15.68 -9.37 1.71
CA ALA A 90 16.00 -10.07 2.96
C ALA A 90 17.35 -10.77 2.85
N TYR A 91 18.17 -10.66 3.90
CA TYR A 91 19.50 -11.28 3.95
C TYR A 91 19.41 -12.75 4.36
N ALA A 92 18.45 -13.07 5.22
CA ALA A 92 18.15 -14.42 5.71
C ALA A 92 16.76 -14.43 6.36
N SER A 93 16.31 -15.60 6.80
CA SER A 93 15.15 -15.75 7.67
C SER A 93 15.58 -15.79 9.13
N CYS A 94 14.73 -15.30 10.02
CA CYS A 94 14.89 -15.38 11.47
C CYS A 94 13.55 -15.77 12.12
N SER A 95 13.50 -15.87 13.45
CA SER A 95 12.25 -16.14 14.17
C SER A 95 12.22 -15.45 15.53
N GLN A 96 11.06 -15.42 16.18
CA GLN A 96 10.95 -14.90 17.55
C GLN A 96 11.90 -15.58 18.54
N ARG A 97 12.24 -16.86 18.32
CA ARG A 97 13.14 -17.64 19.18
C ARG A 97 14.61 -17.49 18.80
N ASN A 98 14.91 -17.39 17.51
CA ASN A 98 16.26 -17.21 16.99
C ASN A 98 16.33 -15.90 16.21
N LYS A 99 16.82 -14.85 16.89
CA LYS A 99 16.97 -13.50 16.34
C LYS A 99 18.34 -13.26 15.69
N THR A 100 19.17 -14.28 15.55
CA THR A 100 20.49 -14.16 14.94
C THR A 100 20.34 -13.82 13.45
N CYS A 101 21.00 -12.74 13.03
CA CYS A 101 21.00 -12.25 11.66
C CYS A 101 22.42 -11.92 11.18
N PRO A 102 22.68 -11.94 9.86
CA PRO A 102 23.95 -11.49 9.29
C PRO A 102 24.30 -10.04 9.70
N LYS A 103 25.60 -9.71 9.73
CA LYS A 103 26.08 -8.37 10.09
C LYS A 103 25.41 -7.29 9.23
N GLY A 104 24.97 -6.20 9.87
CA GLY A 104 24.26 -5.10 9.21
C GLY A 104 22.76 -5.35 9.00
N SER A 105 22.22 -6.46 9.51
CA SER A 105 20.79 -6.75 9.45
C SER A 105 20.22 -7.09 10.82
N ARG A 106 18.93 -6.78 11.01
CA ARG A 106 18.18 -7.10 12.23
C ARG A 106 16.96 -7.95 11.92
N CYS A 107 16.57 -8.78 12.88
CA CYS A 107 15.40 -9.64 12.75
C CYS A 107 14.11 -8.84 12.90
N ILE A 108 13.32 -8.77 11.82
CA ILE A 108 11.98 -8.19 11.82
C ILE A 108 10.97 -9.33 11.95
N ASN A 109 10.26 -9.36 13.08
CA ASN A 109 9.23 -10.35 13.33
C ASN A 109 8.03 -10.11 12.43
N MET A 110 7.43 -11.20 11.99
CA MET A 110 6.28 -11.26 11.10
C MET A 110 5.20 -12.14 11.74
N ALA A 111 4.10 -12.34 11.02
CA ALA A 111 3.02 -13.21 11.46
C ALA A 111 3.54 -14.63 11.76
N PHE A 112 2.85 -15.32 12.67
CA PHE A 112 3.14 -16.72 13.04
C PHE A 112 4.54 -16.98 13.62
N GLY A 113 5.22 -15.95 14.15
CA GLY A 113 6.53 -16.09 14.78
C GLY A 113 7.70 -16.27 13.81
N LEU A 114 7.43 -16.13 12.51
CA LEU A 114 8.43 -16.02 11.46
C LEU A 114 9.06 -14.63 11.47
N GLY A 115 10.20 -14.47 10.82
CA GLY A 115 10.82 -13.17 10.63
C GLY A 115 11.83 -13.18 9.49
N LEU A 116 12.22 -11.99 9.05
CA LEU A 116 13.28 -11.79 8.07
C LEU A 116 14.39 -10.95 8.67
N CYS A 117 15.63 -11.29 8.32
CA CYS A 117 16.79 -10.45 8.55
C CYS A 117 16.82 -9.36 7.49
N CYS A 118 16.52 -8.13 7.91
CA CYS A 118 16.43 -6.98 7.03
C CYS A 118 17.55 -5.99 7.33
N ASP A 119 18.05 -5.32 6.29
CA ASP A 119 19.09 -4.29 6.43
C ASP A 119 18.64 -3.22 7.42
N GLU A 120 19.45 -2.99 8.45
CA GLU A 120 19.08 -2.18 9.61
C GLU A 120 18.87 -0.70 9.24
N GLN A 121 19.75 -0.14 8.42
CA GLN A 121 19.67 1.27 8.01
C GLN A 121 18.46 1.51 7.12
N ILE A 122 18.17 0.58 6.20
CA ILE A 122 16.96 0.65 5.39
C ILE A 122 15.70 0.55 6.25
N GLN A 123 15.69 -0.33 7.27
CA GLN A 123 14.54 -0.43 8.16
C GLN A 123 14.32 0.86 8.95
N ASP A 124 15.38 1.49 9.46
CA ASP A 124 15.25 2.74 10.21
C ASP A 124 14.71 3.87 9.32
N ALA A 125 15.24 4.02 8.11
CA ALA A 125 14.74 5.01 7.16
C ALA A 125 13.28 4.73 6.76
N TRP A 126 12.92 3.47 6.56
CA TRP A 126 11.55 3.06 6.23
C TRP A 126 10.55 3.40 7.34
N ILE A 127 10.91 3.18 8.61
CA ILE A 127 10.07 3.52 9.76
C ILE A 127 9.79 5.03 9.79
N GLN A 128 10.80 5.86 9.52
CA GLN A 128 10.62 7.32 9.48
C GLN A 128 9.71 7.76 8.32
N GLU A 129 9.76 7.09 7.17
CA GLU A 129 8.86 7.40 6.06
C GLU A 129 7.42 6.88 6.26
N ASN A 130 7.23 5.84 7.07
CA ASN A 130 5.89 5.37 7.44
C ASN A 130 5.24 6.21 8.55
N HIS A 131 6.04 6.92 9.33
CA HIS A 131 5.57 7.88 10.34
C HIS A 131 6.18 9.25 10.11
N PRO A 132 5.86 9.89 8.97
CA PRO A 132 6.49 11.13 8.58
C PRO A 132 6.10 12.28 9.52
N LYS A 133 6.90 13.34 9.47
CA LYS A 133 6.59 14.61 10.12
C LYS A 133 6.74 15.73 9.10
N CYS A 134 5.85 16.72 9.19
CA CYS A 134 5.99 17.91 8.37
C CYS A 134 7.10 18.80 8.92
N SER A 135 8.16 18.99 8.13
CA SER A 135 9.19 20.00 8.41
C SER A 135 8.74 21.42 8.04
N ILE A 136 7.56 21.56 7.42
CA ILE A 136 6.99 22.84 7.02
C ILE A 136 6.40 23.53 8.27
N PRO A 137 6.80 24.78 8.57
CA PRO A 137 6.27 25.50 9.73
C PRO A 137 4.75 25.59 9.71
N SER A 138 4.12 25.36 10.87
CA SER A 138 2.67 25.40 11.05
C SER A 138 1.89 24.49 10.10
N HIS A 139 2.45 23.32 9.76
CA HIS A 139 1.74 22.27 9.02
C HIS A 139 1.74 20.97 9.83
N GLU A 140 0.71 20.16 9.59
CA GLU A 140 0.60 18.80 10.11
C GLU A 140 0.45 17.80 8.97
N VAL A 141 0.79 16.54 9.25
CA VAL A 141 0.60 15.45 8.30
C VAL A 141 -0.89 15.23 8.13
N VAL A 142 -1.33 15.09 6.88
CA VAL A 142 -2.72 14.73 6.56
C VAL A 142 -2.95 13.28 6.97
N THR A 143 -4.01 13.03 7.72
CA THR A 143 -4.51 11.70 8.06
C THR A 143 -5.77 11.36 7.25
N GLU A 144 -6.01 10.07 7.08
CA GLU A 144 -7.26 9.50 6.56
C GLU A 144 -7.92 8.63 7.64
N SER A 145 -9.26 8.57 7.61
CA SER A 145 -10.02 7.71 8.51
C SER A 145 -10.09 6.30 7.94
N VAL A 146 -9.66 5.31 8.72
CA VAL A 146 -9.71 3.88 8.42
C VAL A 146 -10.55 3.16 9.48
N TRP A 147 -10.91 1.90 9.26
CA TRP A 147 -11.82 1.18 10.17
C TRP A 147 -11.33 1.03 11.62
N TYR A 148 -10.03 1.17 11.88
CA TYR A 148 -9.41 1.09 13.22
C TYR A 148 -8.94 2.43 13.78
N GLY A 149 -9.27 3.56 13.14
CA GLY A 149 -8.90 4.89 13.63
C GLY A 149 -8.45 5.83 12.53
N GLU A 150 -7.45 6.66 12.81
CA GLU A 150 -6.82 7.53 11.81
C GLU A 150 -5.42 7.01 11.48
N GLN A 151 -5.03 7.13 10.22
CA GLN A 151 -3.70 6.78 9.73
C GLN A 151 -3.15 7.90 8.85
N GLU A 152 -1.83 8.08 8.82
CA GLU A 152 -1.16 9.01 7.93
C GLU A 152 -1.45 8.68 6.46
N LEU A 153 -1.86 9.69 5.68
CA LEU A 153 -2.11 9.55 4.25
C LEU A 153 -0.76 9.47 3.50
N LEU A 154 -0.33 8.25 3.21
CA LEU A 154 0.94 7.96 2.53
C LEU A 154 0.67 7.56 1.08
N GLY A 155 1.37 8.16 0.13
CA GLY A 155 1.38 7.77 -1.27
C GLY A 155 2.76 7.32 -1.73
N ARG A 156 2.85 6.80 -2.96
CA ARG A 156 4.13 6.32 -3.51
C ARG A 156 5.06 7.44 -3.94
N SER A 157 4.48 8.50 -4.50
CA SER A 157 5.20 9.67 -5.01
C SER A 157 4.26 10.86 -5.18
N CYS A 158 4.79 12.07 -5.05
CA CYS A 158 4.06 13.30 -5.34
C CYS A 158 3.59 13.40 -6.79
N ALA A 159 4.25 12.71 -7.73
CA ALA A 159 3.81 12.61 -9.12
C ALA A 159 2.41 11.97 -9.27
N HIS A 160 1.97 11.20 -8.29
CA HIS A 160 0.63 10.59 -8.27
C HIS A 160 -0.49 11.57 -7.89
N LYS A 161 -0.17 12.78 -7.43
CA LYS A 161 -1.14 13.85 -7.13
C LYS A 161 -2.28 13.46 -6.19
N PHE A 162 -2.00 12.60 -5.21
CA PHE A 162 -2.98 12.08 -4.27
C PHE A 162 -3.31 13.06 -3.12
N CYS A 163 -2.49 14.09 -2.90
CA CYS A 163 -2.67 15.01 -1.80
C CYS A 163 -3.96 15.85 -1.94
N PRO A 164 -4.73 16.04 -0.84
CA PRO A 164 -5.91 16.90 -0.83
C PRO A 164 -5.60 18.35 -1.21
N LEU A 165 -6.62 19.07 -1.66
CA LEU A 165 -6.50 20.49 -2.02
C LEU A 165 -5.98 21.32 -0.83
N GLY A 166 -5.05 22.24 -1.10
CA GLY A 166 -4.45 23.11 -0.08
C GLY A 166 -3.34 22.45 0.75
N SER A 167 -3.09 21.15 0.58
CA SER A 167 -1.93 20.47 1.17
C SER A 167 -0.73 20.47 0.21
N LYS A 168 0.47 20.41 0.78
CA LYS A 168 1.74 20.29 0.05
C LYS A 168 2.23 18.85 0.13
N CYS A 169 2.58 18.28 -1.02
CA CYS A 169 3.21 16.97 -1.05
C CYS A 169 4.70 17.08 -0.73
N VAL A 170 5.20 16.14 0.07
CA VAL A 170 6.61 15.98 0.42
C VAL A 170 7.07 14.61 -0.08
N GLU A 171 8.03 14.62 -1.00
CA GLU A 171 8.58 13.42 -1.64
C GLU A 171 9.66 12.79 -0.74
N GLY A 172 9.54 11.49 -0.47
CA GLY A 172 10.55 10.69 0.21
C GLY A 172 11.26 9.74 -0.76
N ARG A 173 11.99 8.77 -0.21
CA ARG A 173 12.71 7.75 -0.99
C ARG A 173 11.79 6.65 -1.48
N TRP A 174 10.84 6.23 -0.65
CA TRP A 174 9.86 5.19 -0.98
C TRP A 174 8.43 5.67 -0.87
N LEU A 175 8.13 6.55 0.07
CA LEU A 175 6.80 7.09 0.28
C LEU A 175 6.84 8.61 0.21
N ALA A 176 5.71 9.18 -0.21
CA ALA A 176 5.42 10.59 -0.14
C ALA A 176 4.26 10.80 0.84
N HIS A 177 4.21 11.98 1.46
CA HIS A 177 3.13 12.34 2.38
C HIS A 177 2.64 13.76 2.11
N CYS A 178 1.48 14.09 2.67
CA CYS A 178 0.86 15.40 2.49
C CYS A 178 0.92 16.19 3.79
N CYS A 179 1.31 17.45 3.69
CA CYS A 179 1.34 18.40 4.79
C CYS A 179 0.29 19.48 4.57
N ARG A 180 -0.68 19.62 5.47
CA ARG A 180 -1.69 20.67 5.43
C ARG A 180 -1.40 21.78 6.46
N PRO A 181 -1.76 23.05 6.18
CA PRO A 181 -1.62 24.11 7.17
C PRO A 181 -2.46 23.82 8.42
N LEU A 182 -1.90 24.10 9.59
CA LEU A 182 -2.66 24.16 10.83
C LEU A 182 -3.62 25.35 10.75
N ILE A 183 -4.92 25.07 10.80
CA ILE A 183 -5.91 26.12 10.96
C ILE A 183 -5.77 26.63 12.40
N LYS A 184 -5.20 27.81 12.58
CA LYS A 184 -5.31 28.51 13.87
C LYS A 184 -6.80 28.74 14.08
N ALA A 185 -7.37 28.19 15.16
CA ALA A 185 -8.71 28.56 15.58
C ALA A 185 -8.73 30.09 15.67
N ALA A 186 -9.52 30.73 14.81
CA ALA A 186 -9.84 32.13 14.98
C ALA A 186 -10.63 32.18 16.30
N ASN A 187 -10.04 32.78 17.33
CA ASN A 187 -10.75 33.05 18.58
C ASN A 187 -12.01 33.83 18.22
N SER A 188 -13.16 33.16 18.38
CA SER A 188 -14.49 33.74 18.45
C SER A 188 -14.68 34.48 19.77
#